data_AF-A0A4R5KYZ5-F1
#
_entry.id   AF-A0A4R5KYZ5-F1
#
_cell.length_a   1.000
_cell.length_b   1.000
_cell.length_c   1.000
_cell.angle_alpha   90.00
_cell.angle_beta   90.00
_cell.angle_gamma   90.00
#
_symmetry.space_group_name_H-M   'P 1'
#
loop_
_entity.id
_entity.type
_entity.pdbx_description
1 polymer ?
#
loop_
_entity_poly.entity_id
_entity_poly.type
_entity_poly.pdbx_seq_one_letter_code
_entity_poly.pdbx_strand_id
1 'polypeptide(L)'
;MAETYRKSKIEHYLERLQVRKRSLMSQLEMTELKQSREFICGQLSATDLIIMEITVEFGLADINDEGGEAIDGECGSKQQNT
;
A
#
# COMPACT_ATOMS: atom_id res chain seq x y z
N MET A 1 26.68 -14.01 7.05
CA MET A 1 26.49 -14.10 5.59
C MET A 1 25.07 -14.48 5.20
N ALA A 2 24.43 -15.49 5.80
CA ALA A 2 23.04 -15.86 5.46
C ALA A 2 22.00 -14.79 5.86
N GLU A 3 22.22 -14.08 6.96
CA GLU A 3 21.31 -13.06 7.49
C GLU A 3 21.26 -11.78 6.63
N THR A 4 22.41 -11.29 6.18
CA THR A 4 22.50 -10.13 5.28
C THR A 4 21.83 -10.41 3.93
N TYR A 5 21.96 -11.63 3.39
CA TYR A 5 21.26 -12.04 2.17
C TYR A 5 19.73 -12.06 2.35
N ARG A 6 19.24 -12.53 3.51
CA ARG A 6 17.79 -12.52 3.82
C ARG A 6 17.28 -11.08 3.92
N LYS A 7 18.00 -10.20 4.62
CA LYS A 7 17.64 -8.78 4.74
C LYS A 7 17.54 -8.11 3.36
N SER A 8 18.56 -8.21 2.51
CA SER A 8 18.54 -7.61 1.17
C SER A 8 17.42 -8.16 0.28
N LYS A 9 17.06 -9.45 0.42
CA LYS A 9 15.96 -10.04 -0.34
C LYS A 9 14.60 -9.48 0.08
N ILE A 10 14.42 -9.21 1.37
CA ILE A 10 13.19 -8.63 1.93
C ILE A 10 13.07 -7.15 1.52
N GLU A 11 14.15 -6.39 1.64
CA GLU A 11 14.21 -4.99 1.18
C GLU A 11 13.82 -4.89 -0.30
N HIS A 12 14.42 -5.73 -1.15
CA HIS A 12 14.06 -5.77 -2.57
C HIS A 12 12.60 -6.18 -2.82
N TYR A 13 12.05 -7.06 -1.99
CA TYR A 13 10.64 -7.43 -2.10
C TYR A 13 9.72 -6.25 -1.71
N LEU A 14 10.06 -5.49 -0.67
CA LEU A 14 9.36 -4.28 -0.27
C LEU A 14 9.40 -3.21 -1.35
N GLU A 15 10.56 -2.97 -1.99
CA GLU A 15 10.68 -2.06 -3.13
C GLU A 15 9.68 -2.41 -4.24
N ARG A 16 9.56 -3.70 -4.55
CA ARG A 16 8.60 -4.18 -5.57
C ARG A 16 7.15 -3.98 -5.15
N LEU A 17 6.82 -4.16 -3.86
CA LEU A 17 5.50 -3.88 -3.34
C LEU A 17 5.18 -2.37 -3.41
N GLN A 18 6.15 -1.51 -3.10
CA GLN A 18 6.01 -0.05 -3.23
C GLN A 18 5.81 0.40 -4.69
N VAL A 19 6.48 -0.24 -5.65
CA VAL A 19 6.21 0.00 -7.08
C VAL A 19 4.77 -0.39 -7.43
N ARG A 20 4.30 -1.56 -7.00
CA ARG A 20 2.91 -2.00 -7.23
C ARG A 20 1.89 -1.05 -6.61
N LYS A 21 2.12 -0.62 -5.37
CA LYS A 21 1.29 0.37 -4.68
C LYS A 21 1.13 1.64 -5.51
N ARG A 22 2.25 2.22 -5.97
CA ARG A 22 2.24 3.41 -6.82
C ARG A 22 1.48 3.19 -8.13
N SER A 23 1.64 2.02 -8.76
CA SER A 23 0.86 1.68 -9.97
C SER A 23 -0.64 1.59 -9.70
N LEU A 24 -1.06 1.01 -8.58
CA LEU A 24 -2.47 0.94 -8.20
C LEU A 24 -3.05 2.33 -7.89
N MET A 25 -2.28 3.19 -7.21
CA MET A 25 -2.67 4.59 -6.98
C MET A 25 -2.86 5.35 -8.30
N SER A 26 -1.93 5.20 -9.25
CA SER A 26 -2.07 5.81 -10.58
C SER A 26 -3.31 5.28 -11.32
N GLN A 27 -3.63 3.99 -11.21
CA GLN A 27 -4.84 3.42 -11.81
C GLN A 27 -6.13 3.99 -11.21
N LEU A 28 -6.14 4.39 -9.94
CA LEU A 28 -7.30 5.04 -9.32
C LEU A 28 -7.59 6.43 -9.89
N GLU A 29 -6.57 7.10 -10.45
CA GLU A 29 -6.68 8.41 -11.10
C GLU A 29 -7.17 8.29 -12.56
N MET A 30 -7.07 7.11 -13.17
CA MET A 30 -7.51 6.86 -14.55
C MET A 30 -9.04 6.81 -14.63
N THR A 31 -9.62 7.67 -15.44
CA THR A 31 -11.09 7.77 -15.59
C THR A 31 -11.68 6.52 -16.26
N GLU A 32 -10.90 5.87 -17.11
CA GLU A 32 -11.21 4.64 -17.82
C GLU A 32 -11.39 3.44 -16.87
N LEU A 33 -10.80 3.49 -15.69
CA LEU A 33 -10.83 2.42 -14.69
C LEU A 33 -11.85 2.67 -13.58
N LYS A 34 -12.76 3.65 -13.74
CA LYS A 34 -13.78 3.98 -12.72
C LYS A 34 -14.63 2.77 -12.28
N GLN A 35 -14.99 1.88 -13.20
CA GLN A 35 -15.78 0.68 -12.88
C GLN A 35 -15.01 -0.34 -12.03
N SER A 36 -13.67 -0.29 -12.07
CA SER A 36 -12.78 -1.18 -11.32
C SER A 36 -12.26 -0.55 -10.02
N ARG A 37 -12.74 0.65 -9.64
CA ARG A 37 -12.20 1.38 -8.48
C ARG A 37 -12.23 0.59 -7.18
N GLU A 38 -13.36 -0.02 -6.84
CA GLU A 38 -13.47 -0.82 -5.60
C GLU A 38 -12.49 -1.99 -5.58
N PHE A 39 -12.34 -2.67 -6.73
CA PHE A 39 -11.36 -3.74 -6.87
C PHE A 39 -9.93 -3.24 -6.67
N ILE A 40 -9.56 -2.11 -7.30
CA ILE A 40 -8.23 -1.52 -7.18
C ILE A 40 -7.97 -1.05 -5.73
N CYS A 41 -8.97 -0.46 -5.05
CA CYS A 41 -8.87 -0.10 -3.64
C CYS A 41 -8.65 -1.33 -2.74
N GLY A 42 -9.33 -2.44 -3.03
CA GLY A 42 -9.11 -3.71 -2.33
C GLY A 42 -7.69 -4.24 -2.51
N GLN A 43 -7.17 -4.20 -3.76
CA GLN A 43 -5.78 -4.59 -4.05
C GLN A 43 -4.76 -3.67 -3.38
N LEU A 44 -5.03 -2.36 -3.36
CA LEU A 44 -4.18 -1.37 -2.71
C LEU A 44 -4.11 -1.62 -1.19
N SER A 45 -5.26 -1.80 -0.56
CA SER A 45 -5.37 -2.09 0.89
C SER A 45 -4.64 -3.38 1.26
N ALA A 46 -4.82 -4.45 0.48
CA ALA A 46 -4.10 -5.71 0.70
C ALA A 46 -2.58 -5.55 0.54
N THR A 47 -2.13 -4.75 -0.43
CA THR A 47 -0.70 -4.46 -0.64
C THR A 47 -0.12 -3.67 0.54
N ASP A 48 -0.86 -2.69 1.05
CA ASP A 48 -0.44 -1.89 2.21
C ASP A 48 -0.32 -2.74 3.47
N LEU A 49 -1.25 -3.66 3.71
CA LEU A 49 -1.18 -4.59 4.84
C LEU A 49 0.08 -5.48 4.77
N ILE A 50 0.37 -6.06 3.59
CA ILE A 50 1.57 -6.89 3.41
C ILE A 50 2.86 -6.09 3.65
N ILE A 51 2.91 -4.84 3.17
CA ILE A 51 4.07 -3.96 3.42
C ILE A 51 4.23 -3.74 4.92
N MET A 52 3.15 -3.37 5.62
CA MET A 52 3.16 -3.12 7.06
C MET A 52 3.61 -4.37 7.84
N GLU A 53 3.02 -5.53 7.56
CA GLU A 53 3.36 -6.80 8.20
C GLU A 53 4.85 -7.13 8.06
N ILE A 54 5.40 -7.02 6.85
CA ILE A 54 6.82 -7.29 6.58
C ILE A 54 7.71 -6.24 7.27
N THR A 55 7.34 -4.96 7.21
CA THR A 55 8.09 -3.89 7.87
C THR A 55 8.16 -4.11 9.38
N VAL A 56 7.06 -4.51 10.01
CA VAL A 56 7.00 -4.80 11.45
C VAL A 56 7.80 -6.07 11.78
N GLU A 57 7.57 -7.17 11.06
CA GLU A 57 8.23 -8.47 11.28
C GLU A 57 9.76 -8.35 11.22
N PHE A 58 10.28 -7.52 10.31
CA PHE A 58 11.72 -7.36 10.09
C PHE A 58 12.32 -6.09 10.71
N GLY A 59 11.54 -5.32 11.48
CA GLY A 59 12.00 -4.10 12.15
C GLY A 59 12.54 -3.04 11.18
N LEU A 60 11.92 -2.90 10.00
CA LEU A 60 12.37 -2.00 8.93
C LEU A 60 11.74 -0.59 9.03
N ALA A 61 11.02 -0.30 10.12
CA ALA A 61 10.29 0.95 10.32
C ALA A 61 11.18 2.20 10.32
N ASP A 62 12.45 2.06 10.71
CA ASP A 62 13.41 3.17 10.77
C ASP A 62 13.84 3.70 9.39
N ILE A 63 13.40 3.07 8.29
CA ILE A 63 13.77 3.49 6.92
C ILE A 63 12.75 4.49 6.34
N ASN A 64 11.55 4.61 6.93
CA ASN A 64 10.44 5.39 6.35
C ASN A 64 9.97 6.58 7.21
N ASP A 65 10.75 7.03 8.20
CA ASP A 65 10.42 8.24 8.98
C ASP A 65 10.75 9.53 8.21
N GLU A 66 10.13 9.69 7.03
CA GLU A 66 9.84 10.99 6.44
C GLU A 66 8.43 10.92 5.81
N GLY A 67 7.40 11.23 6.62
CA GLY A 67 6.10 11.71 6.13
C GLY A 67 4.98 10.69 6.01
N GLY A 68 4.46 10.21 7.14
CA GLY A 68 3.17 9.53 7.22
C GLY A 68 2.14 10.37 7.96
N GLU A 69 1.43 11.27 7.25
CA GLU A 69 0.18 11.84 7.76
C GLU A 69 -0.86 10.73 7.93
N ALA A 70 -1.47 10.69 9.11
CA ALA A 70 -2.60 9.85 9.42
C ALA A 70 -3.79 10.22 8.52
N ILE A 71 -4.18 9.32 7.62
CA ILE A 71 -5.43 9.43 6.88
C ILE A 71 -6.58 8.84 7.71
N ASP A 72 -7.13 9.64 8.62
CA ASP A 72 -8.51 9.47 9.05
C ASP A 72 -9.42 9.96 7.91
N GLY A 73 -10.02 9.03 7.18
CA GLY A 73 -10.95 9.31 6.09
C GLY A 73 -12.15 8.39 6.17
N GLU A 74 -13.15 8.80 6.97
CA GLU A 74 -14.47 8.19 7.05
C GLU A 74 -15.08 7.95 5.67
N CYS A 75 -15.29 6.67 5.33
CA CYS A 75 -16.18 6.27 4.25
C CYS A 75 -17.62 6.36 4.76
N GLY A 76 -18.19 7.56 4.70
CA GLY A 76 -19.58 7.84 5.00
C GLY A 76 -20.47 7.70 3.77
N SER A 77 -20.95 6.48 3.52
CA SER A 77 -22.03 6.21 2.56
C SER A 77 -23.32 6.92 2.98
N LYS A 78 -23.74 7.98 2.26
CA LYS A 78 -25.15 8.40 2.24
C LYS A 78 -25.61 8.65 0.81
N GLN A 79 -26.16 7.59 0.22
CA GLN A 79 -27.08 7.67 -0.91
C GLN A 79 -28.42 8.24 -0.43
N GLN A 80 -28.87 9.28 -1.14
CA GLN A 80 -30.23 9.56 -1.64
C GLN A 80 -31.44 9.21 -0.75
N ASN A 81 -32.37 10.16 -0.53
CA ASN A 81 -33.59 10.24 -1.35
C ASN A 81 -34.53 11.41 -0.97
N THR A 82 -35.25 11.87 -2.00
CA THR A 82 -36.46 12.71 -2.07
C THR A 82 -36.31 14.23 -1.96
#